data_AF-A0A124G362-F1
#
_entry.id   AF-A0A124G362-F1
#
_cell.length_a   1.000
_cell.length_b   1.000
_cell.length_c   1.000
_cell.angle_alpha   90.00
_cell.angle_beta   90.00
_cell.angle_gamma   90.00
#
_symmetry.space_group_name_H-M   'P 1'
#
loop_
_entity.id
_entity.type
_entity.pdbx_description
1 polymer ?
#
loop_
_entity_poly.entity_id
_entity_poly.type
_entity_poly.pdbx_seq_one_letter_code
_entity_poly.pdbx_strand_id
1 'polypeptide(L)'
;MDNSDTKTSPVIIETHPSYKNLFGMIERRMDRSGHWVTDFTKIKAGSLLRANGGFLVVNALDVLIEPEVWPALKRTLLNQKIEPETYDPFPMFSTSALKPEPIECNVKVIMIGDPFLYQLLYFRDQDFEKIFKVKADFDTVTENNAQTIYQYSCFIKKICERENLLPFDQSGIAGVIEYAVRLSGRKNKLSTHFNNLVDLLREADYWAKRDHQDIIQKKQVNRAIIEKIERLNLIESKIQEMIEQGTLMIDTEGSVVGQVNGLSVYDLGEYSFGKPTRITAKTAIGRAGIINIEREADLSGKTHNKGVLILSGYLRSNSRSYQES
;
A
#
# COMPACT_ATOMS: atom_id res chain seq x y z
N MET A 1 10.06 -23.94 27.48
CA MET A 1 9.06 -22.85 27.49
C MET A 1 7.91 -23.35 28.33
N ASP A 2 7.53 -22.60 29.37
CA ASP A 2 6.40 -22.98 30.20
C ASP A 2 5.17 -22.17 29.76
N ASN A 3 4.23 -22.85 29.12
CA ASN A 3 2.96 -22.27 28.65
C ASN A 3 1.78 -22.71 29.53
N SER A 4 2.04 -23.32 30.70
CA SER A 4 1.00 -23.93 31.55
C SER A 4 -0.05 -22.92 32.05
N ASP A 5 0.30 -21.65 32.21
CA ASP A 5 -0.61 -20.57 32.64
C ASP A 5 -1.25 -19.77 31.49
N THR A 6 -0.91 -20.07 30.23
CA THR A 6 -1.42 -19.31 29.08
C THR A 6 -2.84 -19.74 28.70
N LYS A 7 -3.82 -18.84 28.87
CA LYS A 7 -5.24 -19.08 28.54
C LYS A 7 -5.55 -18.99 27.04
N THR A 8 -4.62 -18.48 26.23
CA THR A 8 -4.80 -18.22 24.80
C THR A 8 -3.57 -18.68 24.03
N SER A 9 -3.76 -19.17 22.80
CA SER A 9 -2.64 -19.52 21.91
C SER A 9 -1.66 -18.35 21.75
N PRO A 10 -0.34 -18.62 21.73
CA PRO A 10 0.65 -17.56 21.59
C PRO A 10 0.51 -16.88 20.23
N VAL A 11 0.54 -15.54 20.22
CA VAL A 11 0.58 -14.73 19.00
C VAL A 11 1.85 -13.90 19.07
N ILE A 12 2.84 -14.28 18.27
CA ILE A 12 4.13 -13.61 18.20
C ILE A 12 4.18 -12.77 16.93
N ILE A 13 4.36 -11.46 17.09
CA ILE A 13 4.60 -10.54 15.97
C ILE A 13 6.11 -10.29 15.93
N GLU A 14 6.76 -10.77 14.86
CA GLU A 14 8.18 -10.54 14.65
C GLU A 14 8.35 -9.38 13.65
N THR A 15 8.78 -8.23 14.16
CA THR A 15 8.99 -7.01 13.38
C THR A 15 10.36 -6.94 12.72
N HIS A 16 11.31 -7.77 13.15
CA HIS A 16 12.64 -7.85 12.54
C HIS A 16 13.05 -9.32 12.37
N PRO A 17 12.58 -9.98 11.29
CA PRO A 17 12.71 -11.43 11.08
C PRO A 17 14.11 -11.85 10.63
N SER A 18 15.16 -11.41 11.33
CA SER A 18 16.51 -11.92 11.12
C SER A 18 16.58 -13.42 11.46
N TYR A 19 17.54 -14.14 10.87
CA TYR A 19 17.73 -15.57 11.11
C TYR A 19 17.81 -15.89 12.61
N LYS A 20 18.58 -15.10 13.37
CA LYS A 20 18.75 -15.26 14.81
C LYS A 20 17.44 -15.05 15.58
N ASN A 21 16.64 -14.07 15.19
CA ASN A 21 15.38 -13.77 15.86
C ASN A 21 14.34 -14.84 15.59
N LEU A 22 14.26 -15.36 14.36
CA LEU A 22 13.27 -16.37 13.98
C LEU A 22 13.60 -17.76 14.51
N PHE A 23 14.80 -18.26 14.22
CA PHE A 23 15.20 -19.64 14.51
C PHE A 23 15.92 -19.78 15.86
N GLY A 24 16.34 -18.67 16.45
CA GLY A 24 17.10 -18.65 17.69
C GLY A 24 18.61 -18.58 17.45
N MET A 25 19.36 -18.57 18.54
CA MET A 25 20.82 -18.55 18.49
C MET A 25 21.38 -19.35 19.67
N ILE A 26 22.47 -20.06 19.41
CA ILE A 26 23.30 -20.67 20.45
C ILE A 26 24.41 -19.67 20.79
N GLU A 27 24.38 -19.08 21.98
CA GLU A 27 25.43 -18.12 22.37
C GLU A 27 26.75 -18.84 22.66
N ARG A 28 27.84 -18.24 22.20
CA ARG A 28 29.21 -18.66 22.53
C ARG A 28 29.84 -17.60 23.42
N ARG A 29 30.57 -18.03 24.44
CA ARG A 29 31.47 -17.13 25.20
C ARG A 29 32.88 -17.63 25.06
N MET A 30 33.82 -16.71 24.88
CA MET A 30 35.23 -17.02 24.98
C MET A 30 35.56 -17.21 26.46
N ASP A 31 36.10 -18.37 26.82
CA ASP A 31 36.54 -18.64 28.18
C ASP A 31 37.86 -17.89 28.48
N ARG A 32 38.34 -17.98 29.73
CA ARG A 32 39.58 -17.32 30.17
C ARG A 32 40.84 -17.88 29.49
N SER A 33 40.76 -19.03 28.83
CA SER A 33 41.83 -19.67 28.07
C SER A 33 41.78 -19.37 26.57
N GLY A 34 40.83 -18.56 26.11
CA GLY A 34 40.70 -18.14 24.71
C GLY A 34 39.89 -19.11 23.85
N HIS A 35 39.28 -20.16 24.45
CA HIS A 35 38.45 -21.11 23.73
C HIS A 35 36.98 -20.64 23.68
N TRP A 36 36.33 -20.82 22.53
CA TRP A 36 34.89 -20.62 22.42
C TRP A 36 34.14 -21.77 23.08
N VAL A 37 33.44 -21.50 24.18
CA VAL A 37 32.66 -22.50 24.92
C VAL A 37 31.17 -22.15 24.86
N THR A 38 30.36 -23.16 24.53
CA THR A 38 28.90 -23.09 24.53
C THR A 38 28.31 -24.18 25.44
N ASP A 39 27.12 -23.93 25.97
CA ASP A 39 26.42 -24.83 26.91
C ASP A 39 24.90 -24.78 26.62
N PHE A 40 24.15 -25.82 27.00
CA PHE A 40 22.71 -25.93 26.73
C PHE A 40 21.89 -24.79 27.36
N THR A 41 22.39 -24.18 28.44
CA THR A 41 21.81 -23.01 29.10
C THR A 41 21.87 -21.73 28.24
N LYS A 42 22.64 -21.73 27.14
CA LYS A 42 22.87 -20.58 26.26
C LYS A 42 22.08 -20.63 24.95
N ILE A 43 21.14 -21.56 24.83
CA ILE A 43 20.25 -21.64 23.68
C ILE A 43 19.12 -20.61 23.86
N LYS A 44 19.09 -19.59 23.01
CA LYS A 44 17.99 -18.62 22.95
C LYS A 44 16.96 -19.07 21.94
N ALA A 45 15.73 -19.27 22.42
CA ALA A 45 14.58 -19.60 21.58
C ALA A 45 14.24 -18.44 20.64
N GLY A 46 14.14 -18.74 19.34
CA GLY A 46 13.63 -17.79 18.35
C GLY A 46 12.11 -17.64 18.41
N SER A 47 11.59 -16.64 17.70
CA SER A 47 10.17 -16.32 17.56
C SER A 47 9.35 -17.49 17.04
N LEU A 48 9.91 -18.34 16.19
CA LEU A 48 9.22 -19.52 15.69
C LEU A 48 8.96 -20.54 16.80
N LEU A 49 9.95 -20.80 17.66
CA LEU A 49 9.79 -21.67 18.83
C LEU A 49 8.87 -21.04 19.89
N ARG A 50 8.93 -19.72 20.07
CA ARG A 50 8.00 -18.98 20.96
C ARG A 50 6.54 -19.05 20.48
N ALA A 51 6.33 -19.12 19.17
CA ALA A 51 5.01 -19.22 18.56
C ALA A 51 4.45 -20.65 18.50
N ASN A 52 5.19 -21.65 19.01
CA ASN A 52 4.78 -23.05 18.95
C ASN A 52 3.44 -23.27 19.67
N GLY A 53 2.48 -23.91 18.99
CA GLY A 53 1.08 -24.05 19.43
C GLY A 53 0.18 -22.85 19.09
N GLY A 54 0.66 -21.87 18.34
CA GLY A 54 -0.08 -20.65 18.03
C GLY A 54 0.29 -20.04 16.67
N PHE A 55 0.49 -18.72 16.65
CA PHE A 55 0.63 -17.92 15.45
C PHE A 55 1.93 -17.10 15.44
N LEU A 56 2.60 -17.09 14.30
CA LEU A 56 3.71 -16.18 14.02
C LEU A 56 3.29 -15.22 12.91
N VAL A 57 3.34 -13.91 13.19
CA VAL A 57 3.05 -12.85 12.21
C VAL A 57 4.37 -12.22 11.77
N VAL A 58 4.60 -12.16 10.46
CA VAL A 58 5.81 -11.59 9.86
C VAL A 58 5.48 -10.75 8.63
N ASN A 59 6.31 -9.75 8.34
CA ASN A 59 6.27 -9.04 7.07
C ASN A 59 6.96 -9.87 5.98
N ALA A 60 6.32 -10.02 4.81
CA ALA A 60 6.84 -10.79 3.68
C ALA A 60 8.15 -10.22 3.15
N LEU A 61 8.23 -8.90 2.99
CA LEU A 61 9.39 -8.23 2.42
C LEU A 61 10.62 -8.43 3.31
N ASP A 62 10.46 -8.25 4.62
CA ASP A 62 11.55 -8.42 5.59
C ASP A 62 12.08 -9.86 5.60
N VAL A 63 11.18 -10.85 5.53
CA VAL A 63 11.55 -12.28 5.43
C VAL A 63 12.31 -12.61 4.14
N LEU A 64 12.00 -11.92 3.04
CA LEU A 64 12.61 -12.16 1.73
C LEU A 64 13.95 -11.45 1.55
N ILE A 65 14.14 -10.28 2.17
CA ILE A 65 15.38 -9.50 2.10
C ILE A 65 16.44 -10.09 3.03
N GLU A 66 16.05 -10.60 4.19
CA GLU A 66 16.99 -11.19 5.15
C GLU A 66 17.63 -12.48 4.60
N PRO A 67 18.97 -12.56 4.51
CA PRO A 67 19.67 -13.73 3.97
C PRO A 67 19.31 -15.02 4.70
N GLU A 68 19.15 -16.12 3.94
CA GLU A 68 18.85 -17.47 4.43
C GLU A 68 17.53 -17.64 5.20
N VAL A 69 16.81 -16.56 5.51
CA VAL A 69 15.57 -16.63 6.29
C VAL A 69 14.46 -17.32 5.52
N TRP A 70 14.18 -16.89 4.28
CA TRP A 70 13.12 -17.50 3.47
C TRP A 70 13.34 -19.00 3.19
N PRO A 71 14.51 -19.45 2.71
CA PRO A 71 14.80 -20.87 2.55
C PRO A 71 14.65 -21.68 3.84
N ALA A 72 15.19 -21.18 4.96
CA ALA A 72 15.09 -21.85 6.25
C ALA A 72 13.64 -21.94 6.75
N LEU A 73 12.85 -20.88 6.54
CA LEU A 73 11.44 -20.84 6.91
C LEU A 73 10.65 -21.87 6.09
N LYS A 74 10.85 -21.93 4.78
CA LYS A 74 10.22 -22.93 3.92
C LYS A 74 10.54 -24.36 4.37
N ARG A 75 11.82 -24.66 4.60
CA ARG A 75 12.27 -25.97 5.07
C ARG A 75 11.60 -26.34 6.40
N THR A 76 11.54 -25.39 7.33
CA THR A 76 10.94 -25.59 8.64
C THR A 76 9.43 -25.87 8.55
N LEU A 77 8.71 -25.13 7.71
CA LEU A 77 7.27 -25.29 7.53
C LEU A 77 6.89 -26.55 6.75
N LEU A 78 7.71 -26.96 5.77
CA LEU A 78 7.51 -28.21 5.04
C LEU A 78 7.79 -29.45 5.90
N ASN A 79 8.87 -29.41 6.69
CA ASN A 79 9.31 -30.53 7.51
C ASN A 79 8.66 -30.56 8.90
N GLN A 80 7.98 -29.48 9.30
CA GLN A 80 7.39 -29.30 10.63
C GLN A 80 8.41 -29.51 11.76
N LYS A 81 9.67 -29.14 11.52
CA LYS A 81 10.77 -29.29 12.49
C LYS A 81 11.64 -28.04 12.51
N ILE A 82 11.87 -27.53 13.71
CA ILE A 82 12.82 -26.46 13.97
C ILE A 82 14.15 -27.12 14.27
N GLU A 83 15.14 -26.86 13.42
CA GLU A 83 16.52 -27.26 13.64
C GLU A 83 17.30 -26.01 14.08
N PRO A 84 17.66 -25.88 15.36
CA PRO A 84 18.47 -24.75 15.81
C PRO A 84 19.85 -24.88 15.20
N GLU A 85 20.16 -24.07 14.18
CA GLU A 85 21.49 -24.02 13.60
C GLU A 85 22.35 -23.01 14.35
N THR A 86 23.64 -23.31 14.44
CA THR A 86 24.60 -22.28 14.83
C THR A 86 24.84 -21.38 13.63
N TYR A 87 24.19 -20.21 13.60
CA TYR A 87 24.50 -19.20 12.60
C TYR A 87 25.95 -18.71 12.80
N ASP A 88 26.86 -19.16 11.94
CA ASP A 88 28.28 -18.81 11.99
C ASP A 88 28.69 -18.03 10.73
N PRO A 89 28.81 -16.69 10.82
CA PRO A 89 29.17 -15.87 9.66
C PRO A 89 30.59 -16.15 9.14
N PHE A 90 31.44 -16.85 9.92
CA PHE A 90 32.77 -17.26 9.50
C PHE A 90 33.01 -18.75 9.78
N PRO A 91 32.58 -19.65 8.86
CA PRO A 91 32.64 -21.10 9.05
C PRO A 91 34.05 -21.64 9.38
N MET A 92 35.08 -20.94 8.90
CA MET A 92 36.50 -21.31 9.01
C MET A 92 37.07 -21.20 10.44
N PHE A 93 36.37 -20.52 11.36
CA PHE A 93 36.79 -20.35 12.76
C PHE A 93 35.91 -21.13 13.76
N SER A 94 35.01 -21.98 13.28
CA SER A 94 34.05 -22.68 14.13
C SER A 94 34.65 -23.98 14.71
N THR A 95 34.79 -24.05 16.03
CA THR A 95 35.01 -25.31 16.76
C THR A 95 33.66 -25.84 17.25
N SER A 96 33.39 -27.12 16.98
CA SER A 96 32.24 -27.94 17.40
C SER A 96 30.97 -27.18 17.80
N ALA A 97 30.06 -26.99 16.84
CA ALA A 97 28.71 -26.54 17.11
C ALA A 97 27.91 -27.63 17.84
N LEU A 98 27.27 -27.27 18.96
CA LEU A 98 26.16 -28.07 19.51
C LEU A 98 25.13 -28.26 18.39
N LYS A 99 24.69 -29.50 18.18
CA LYS A 99 23.63 -29.85 17.24
C LYS A 99 22.43 -30.39 18.03
N PRO A 100 21.51 -29.51 18.47
CA PRO A 100 20.34 -29.93 19.22
C PRO A 100 19.46 -30.87 18.38
N GLU A 101 18.70 -31.71 19.07
CA GLU A 101 17.67 -32.50 18.39
C GLU A 101 16.60 -31.58 17.78
N PRO A 102 16.08 -31.91 16.59
CA PRO A 102 15.01 -31.14 15.97
C PRO A 102 13.78 -31.07 16.88
N ILE A 103 13.18 -29.87 16.99
CA ILE A 103 11.97 -29.64 17.80
C ILE A 103 10.76 -29.64 16.88
N GLU A 104 9.68 -30.33 17.24
CA GLU A 104 8.43 -30.30 16.46
C GLU A 104 7.87 -28.87 16.36
N CYS A 105 7.54 -28.46 15.13
CA CYS A 105 7.04 -27.13 14.80
C CYS A 105 5.55 -27.19 14.50
N ASN A 106 4.73 -26.79 15.47
CA ASN A 106 3.29 -26.60 15.32
C ASN A 106 2.94 -25.11 15.34
N VAL A 107 3.27 -24.38 14.28
CA VAL A 107 3.07 -22.93 14.17
C VAL A 107 2.25 -22.62 12.93
N LYS A 108 1.26 -21.73 13.08
CA LYS A 108 0.57 -21.11 11.94
C LYS A 108 1.26 -19.79 11.59
N VAL A 109 1.87 -19.72 10.41
CA VAL A 109 2.53 -18.49 9.95
C VAL A 109 1.56 -17.62 9.17
N ILE A 110 1.41 -16.37 9.60
CA ILE A 110 0.66 -15.32 8.91
C ILE A 110 1.69 -14.36 8.33
N MET A 111 1.76 -14.33 7.01
CA MET A 111 2.65 -13.43 6.28
C MET A 111 1.86 -12.25 5.72
N ILE A 112 2.29 -11.04 6.03
CA ILE A 112 1.66 -9.78 5.58
C ILE A 112 2.55 -9.14 4.52
N GLY A 113 2.01 -8.80 3.36
CA GLY A 113 2.78 -8.16 2.30
C GLY A 113 1.93 -7.72 1.12
N ASP A 114 2.58 -7.08 0.15
CA ASP A 114 1.90 -6.52 -1.01
C ASP A 114 1.40 -7.60 -1.99
N PRO A 115 0.31 -7.32 -2.74
CA PRO A 115 -0.20 -8.24 -3.76
C PRO A 115 0.84 -8.65 -4.80
N PHE A 116 1.77 -7.75 -5.13
CA PHE A 116 2.86 -8.03 -6.06
C PHE A 116 3.80 -9.13 -5.52
N LEU A 117 4.21 -9.05 -4.25
CA LEU A 117 5.07 -10.05 -3.63
C LEU A 117 4.39 -11.41 -3.57
N TYR A 118 3.09 -11.44 -3.24
CA TYR A 118 2.31 -12.68 -3.28
C TYR A 118 2.34 -13.32 -4.67
N GLN A 119 2.07 -12.54 -5.73
CA GLN A 119 2.10 -13.05 -7.10
C GLN A 119 3.49 -13.53 -7.50
N LEU A 120 4.53 -12.78 -7.14
CA LEU A 120 5.91 -13.15 -7.41
C LEU A 120 6.24 -14.51 -6.79
N LEU A 121 5.94 -14.71 -5.50
CA LEU A 121 6.17 -15.99 -4.82
C LEU A 121 5.33 -17.11 -5.42
N TYR A 122 4.05 -16.86 -5.68
CA TYR A 122 3.16 -17.86 -6.27
C TYR A 122 3.64 -18.37 -7.63
N PHE A 123 4.14 -17.49 -8.51
CA PHE A 123 4.60 -17.87 -9.84
C PHE A 123 6.07 -18.33 -9.91
N ARG A 124 6.91 -17.95 -8.94
CA ARG A 124 8.35 -18.23 -8.98
C ARG A 124 8.82 -19.26 -7.96
N ASP A 125 8.03 -19.56 -6.93
CA ASP A 125 8.39 -20.48 -5.86
C ASP A 125 7.36 -21.62 -5.74
N GLN A 126 7.72 -22.80 -6.21
CA GLN A 126 6.85 -23.98 -6.23
C GLN A 126 6.46 -24.48 -4.84
N ASP A 127 7.22 -24.15 -3.80
CA ASP A 127 6.90 -24.57 -2.43
C ASP A 127 5.96 -23.57 -1.75
N PHE A 128 5.84 -22.34 -2.27
CA PHE A 128 5.01 -21.31 -1.68
C PHE A 128 3.55 -21.75 -1.59
N GLU A 129 2.97 -22.27 -2.67
CA GLU A 129 1.57 -22.73 -2.67
C GLU A 129 1.33 -23.96 -1.76
N LYS A 130 2.37 -24.77 -1.52
CA LYS A 130 2.29 -25.94 -0.64
C LYS A 130 2.20 -25.52 0.83
N ILE A 131 2.93 -24.46 1.17
CA ILE A 131 3.03 -23.91 2.53
C ILE A 131 1.86 -22.96 2.83
N PHE A 132 1.62 -21.98 1.95
CA PHE A 132 0.62 -20.92 2.13
C PHE A 132 -0.65 -21.20 1.32
N LYS A 133 -1.50 -22.07 1.87
CA LYS A 133 -2.74 -22.51 1.21
C LYS A 133 -3.90 -21.53 1.30
N VAL A 134 -3.88 -20.63 2.28
CA VAL A 134 -4.96 -19.69 2.55
C VAL A 134 -4.49 -18.29 2.19
N LYS A 135 -5.17 -17.67 1.22
CA LYS A 135 -5.01 -16.27 0.86
C LYS A 135 -6.13 -15.45 1.50
N ALA A 136 -5.77 -14.39 2.22
CA ALA A 136 -6.72 -13.46 2.81
C ALA A 136 -6.46 -12.06 2.24
N ASP A 137 -7.19 -11.69 1.19
CA ASP A 137 -7.08 -10.36 0.59
C ASP A 137 -7.87 -9.34 1.39
N PHE A 138 -7.28 -8.16 1.57
CA PHE A 138 -7.96 -6.99 2.11
C PHE A 138 -8.35 -6.09 0.95
N ASP A 139 -9.66 -5.86 0.79
CA ASP A 139 -10.15 -4.87 -0.16
C ASP A 139 -9.84 -3.46 0.35
N THR A 140 -9.46 -2.57 -0.56
CA THR A 140 -9.19 -1.15 -0.29
C THR A 140 -10.45 -0.31 -0.23
N VAL A 141 -11.60 -0.91 -0.55
CA VAL A 141 -12.91 -0.26 -0.45
C VAL A 141 -13.96 -1.19 0.18
N THR A 142 -15.00 -0.58 0.73
CA THR A 142 -16.21 -1.26 1.22
C THR A 142 -17.46 -0.54 0.75
N GLU A 143 -18.63 -1.16 0.89
CA GLU A 143 -19.91 -0.56 0.51
C GLU A 143 -20.28 0.63 1.40
N ASN A 144 -20.78 1.69 0.77
CA ASN A 144 -21.36 2.83 1.47
C ASN A 144 -22.82 2.54 1.84
N ASN A 145 -23.04 1.94 3.02
CA ASN A 145 -24.35 1.66 3.58
C ASN A 145 -24.40 2.07 5.07
N ALA A 146 -25.60 2.04 5.66
CA ALA A 146 -25.80 2.50 7.05
C ALA A 146 -24.99 1.70 8.08
N GLN A 147 -24.80 0.39 7.87
CA GLN A 147 -24.01 -0.45 8.77
C GLN A 147 -22.53 -0.06 8.69
N THR A 148 -21.99 0.14 7.50
CA THR A 148 -20.61 0.59 7.31
C THR A 148 -20.39 1.98 7.92
N ILE A 149 -21.32 2.92 7.72
CA ILE A 149 -21.27 4.27 8.30
C ILE A 149 -21.21 4.21 9.83
N TYR A 150 -22.01 3.33 10.44
CA TYR A 150 -21.96 3.09 11.87
C TYR A 150 -20.59 2.53 12.31
N GLN A 151 -20.05 1.54 11.59
CA GLN A 151 -18.72 1.00 11.86
C GLN A 151 -17.61 2.05 11.72
N TYR A 152 -17.71 2.95 10.74
CA TYR A 152 -16.79 4.10 10.60
C TYR A 152 -16.88 5.03 11.81
N SER A 153 -18.08 5.34 12.28
CA SER A 153 -18.29 6.14 13.49
C SER A 153 -17.63 5.48 14.73
N CYS A 154 -17.81 4.16 14.89
CA CYS A 154 -17.15 3.39 15.94
C CYS A 154 -15.63 3.39 15.80
N PHE A 155 -15.12 3.26 14.58
CA PHE A 155 -13.70 3.35 14.29
C PHE A 155 -13.13 4.72 14.69
N ILE A 156 -13.75 5.81 14.25
CA ILE A 156 -13.34 7.19 14.61
C ILE A 156 -13.31 7.34 16.13
N LYS A 157 -14.36 6.91 16.83
CA LYS A 157 -14.42 6.96 18.30
C LYS A 157 -13.27 6.19 18.94
N LYS A 158 -13.00 4.96 18.48
CA LYS A 158 -11.90 4.12 18.98
C LYS A 158 -10.54 4.80 18.80
N ILE A 159 -10.31 5.49 17.69
CA ILE A 159 -9.08 6.24 17.45
C ILE A 159 -8.99 7.44 18.39
N CYS A 160 -10.08 8.19 18.56
CA CYS A 160 -10.12 9.33 19.49
C CYS A 160 -9.79 8.92 20.92
N GLU A 161 -10.36 7.81 21.40
CA GLU A 161 -10.08 7.27 22.73
C GLU A 161 -8.64 6.77 22.87
N ARG A 162 -8.14 6.05 21.85
CA ARG A 162 -6.78 5.49 21.87
C ARG A 162 -5.69 6.56 21.84
N GLU A 163 -5.90 7.63 21.10
CA GLU A 163 -4.90 8.69 20.86
C GLU A 163 -5.21 9.99 21.64
N ASN A 164 -6.23 9.97 22.49
CA ASN A 164 -6.69 11.11 23.28
C ASN A 164 -6.97 12.38 22.44
N LEU A 165 -7.70 12.19 21.34
CA LEU A 165 -8.17 13.27 20.46
C LEU A 165 -9.47 13.86 20.99
N LEU A 166 -9.78 15.10 20.62
CA LEU A 166 -11.07 15.72 20.90
C LEU A 166 -12.22 14.92 20.23
N PRO A 167 -13.41 14.88 20.85
CA PRO A 167 -14.55 14.20 20.27
C PRO A 167 -15.03 14.89 18.99
N PHE A 168 -15.49 14.10 18.03
CA PHE A 168 -16.13 14.59 16.81
C PHE A 168 -17.63 14.70 17.00
N ASP A 169 -18.24 15.79 16.51
CA ASP A 169 -19.70 15.85 16.37
C ASP A 169 -20.18 15.13 15.09
N GLN A 170 -21.50 15.09 14.90
CA GLN A 170 -22.09 14.48 13.71
C GLN A 170 -21.58 15.10 12.40
N SER A 171 -21.29 16.41 12.39
CA SER A 171 -20.79 17.11 11.20
C SER A 171 -19.33 16.74 10.89
N GLY A 172 -18.49 16.60 11.91
CA GLY A 172 -17.11 16.17 11.80
C GLY A 172 -17.02 14.74 11.28
N ILE A 173 -17.81 13.83 11.86
CA ILE A 173 -17.90 12.43 11.40
C ILE A 173 -18.35 12.38 9.93
N ALA A 174 -19.39 13.14 9.57
CA ALA A 174 -19.85 13.22 8.19
C ALA A 174 -18.76 13.73 7.24
N GLY A 175 -17.98 14.74 7.64
CA GLY A 175 -16.83 15.24 6.87
C GLY A 175 -15.76 14.18 6.62
N VAL A 176 -15.44 13.36 7.63
CA VAL A 176 -14.48 12.26 7.49
C VAL A 176 -15.01 11.18 6.55
N ILE A 177 -16.30 10.85 6.64
CA ILE A 177 -16.94 9.87 5.74
C ILE A 177 -16.97 10.38 4.30
N GLU A 178 -17.32 11.66 4.08
CA GLU A 178 -17.27 12.28 2.74
C GLU A 178 -15.85 12.21 2.14
N TYR A 179 -14.82 12.44 2.96
CA TYR A 179 -13.44 12.26 2.54
C TYR A 179 -13.12 10.80 2.20
N ALA A 180 -13.60 9.83 2.98
CA ALA A 180 -13.45 8.40 2.68
C ALA A 180 -14.15 7.99 1.37
N VAL A 181 -15.30 8.60 1.03
CA VAL A 181 -15.96 8.43 -0.27
C VAL A 181 -15.11 9.04 -1.39
N ARG A 182 -14.52 10.22 -1.16
CA ARG A 182 -13.65 10.86 -2.16
C ARG A 182 -12.42 10.02 -2.46
N LEU A 183 -11.79 9.45 -1.43
CA LEU A 183 -10.64 8.55 -1.56
C LEU A 183 -10.98 7.25 -2.31
N SER A 184 -12.23 6.77 -2.26
CA SER A 184 -12.63 5.56 -2.98
C SER A 184 -12.83 5.79 -4.49
N GLY A 185 -12.94 7.06 -4.92
CA GLY A 185 -13.26 7.45 -6.29
C GLY A 185 -14.68 7.06 -6.74
N ARG A 186 -15.51 6.49 -5.85
CA ARG A 186 -16.86 5.97 -6.19
C ARG A 186 -17.86 6.33 -5.11
N LYS A 187 -18.98 6.96 -5.50
CA LYS A 187 -20.01 7.45 -4.57
C LYS A 187 -20.60 6.36 -3.66
N ASN A 188 -20.68 5.13 -4.16
CA ASN A 188 -21.24 3.98 -3.45
C ASN A 188 -20.20 3.17 -2.65
N LYS A 189 -18.97 3.66 -2.53
CA LYS A 189 -17.88 2.99 -1.82
C LYS A 189 -17.19 3.91 -0.81
N LEU A 190 -16.69 3.32 0.26
CA LEU A 190 -15.87 3.98 1.29
C LEU A 190 -14.46 3.39 1.26
N SER A 191 -13.45 4.24 1.39
CA SER A 191 -12.04 3.82 1.40
C SER A 191 -11.65 3.20 2.74
N THR A 192 -11.13 1.98 2.73
CA THR A 192 -10.60 1.26 3.91
C THR A 192 -9.12 1.54 4.14
N HIS A 193 -8.53 2.53 3.45
CA HIS A 193 -7.19 3.03 3.73
C HIS A 193 -7.17 3.82 5.05
N PHE A 194 -7.27 3.09 6.17
CA PHE A 194 -7.43 3.66 7.50
C PHE A 194 -6.27 4.58 7.92
N ASN A 195 -5.06 4.37 7.40
CA ASN A 195 -3.91 5.24 7.69
C ASN A 195 -4.21 6.70 7.30
N ASN A 196 -4.70 6.92 6.07
CA ASN A 196 -5.06 8.26 5.58
C ASN A 196 -6.17 8.91 6.41
N LEU A 197 -7.11 8.10 6.91
CA LEU A 197 -8.20 8.58 7.75
C LEU A 197 -7.69 8.96 9.14
N VAL A 198 -6.84 8.14 9.75
CA VAL A 198 -6.26 8.41 11.07
C VAL A 198 -5.41 9.68 11.03
N ASP A 199 -4.61 9.89 9.99
CA ASP A 199 -3.84 11.13 9.83
C ASP A 199 -4.77 12.35 9.67
N LEU A 200 -5.86 12.22 8.92
CA LEU A 200 -6.88 13.27 8.84
C LEU A 200 -7.50 13.58 10.22
N LEU A 201 -7.79 12.56 11.04
CA LEU A 201 -8.34 12.77 12.39
C LEU A 201 -7.36 13.54 13.28
N ARG A 202 -6.06 13.21 13.22
CA ARG A 202 -4.99 13.91 13.96
C ARG A 202 -4.85 15.37 13.51
N GLU A 203 -4.86 15.62 12.20
CA GLU A 203 -4.80 16.97 11.65
C GLU A 203 -6.04 17.79 12.04
N ALA A 204 -7.23 17.20 12.01
CA ALA A 204 -8.46 17.88 12.42
C ALA A 204 -8.46 18.23 13.93
N ASP A 205 -7.93 17.34 14.78
CA ASP A 205 -7.71 17.59 16.21
C ASP A 205 -6.73 18.75 16.44
N TYR A 206 -5.61 18.78 15.72
CA TYR A 206 -4.66 19.88 15.76
C TYR A 206 -5.34 21.23 15.45
N TRP A 207 -6.15 21.29 14.38
CA TRP A 207 -6.88 22.51 14.01
C TRP A 207 -7.94 22.90 15.03
N ALA A 208 -8.66 21.94 15.63
CA ALA A 208 -9.64 22.23 16.68
C ALA A 208 -8.98 22.81 17.93
N LYS A 209 -7.86 22.23 18.38
CA LYS A 209 -7.07 22.74 19.51
C LYS A 209 -6.54 24.14 19.24
N ARG A 210 -6.07 24.40 18.02
CA ARG A 210 -5.60 25.73 17.58
C ARG A 210 -6.73 26.77 17.54
N ASP A 211 -7.93 26.36 17.16
CA ASP A 211 -9.14 27.19 17.14
C ASP A 211 -9.83 27.26 18.53
N HIS A 212 -9.20 26.71 19.58
CA HIS A 212 -9.72 26.62 20.96
C HIS A 212 -11.13 26.01 21.04
N GLN A 213 -11.37 24.96 20.26
CA GLN A 213 -12.61 24.18 20.28
C GLN A 213 -12.43 22.90 21.10
N ASP A 214 -13.47 22.50 21.83
CA ASP A 214 -13.52 21.23 22.56
C ASP A 214 -14.12 20.08 21.73
N ILE A 215 -14.71 20.40 20.58
CA ILE A 215 -15.39 19.44 19.69
C ILE A 215 -14.96 19.69 18.26
N ILE A 216 -14.58 18.62 17.55
CA ILE A 216 -14.18 18.68 16.15
C ILE A 216 -15.42 18.65 15.26
N GLN A 217 -15.57 19.68 14.43
CA GLN A 217 -16.67 19.82 13.48
C GLN A 217 -16.19 19.68 12.03
N LYS A 218 -17.13 19.67 11.08
CA LYS A 218 -16.81 19.60 9.64
C LYS A 218 -15.81 20.68 9.19
N LYS A 219 -15.85 21.87 9.81
CA LYS A 219 -14.95 22.98 9.49
C LYS A 219 -13.47 22.61 9.67
N GLN A 220 -13.11 22.00 10.80
CA GLN A 220 -11.74 21.59 11.08
C GLN A 220 -11.29 20.43 10.19
N VAL A 221 -12.19 19.49 9.90
CA VAL A 221 -11.92 18.39 8.95
C VAL A 221 -11.64 18.93 7.55
N ASN A 222 -12.48 19.84 7.05
CA ASN A 222 -12.27 20.47 5.74
C ASN A 222 -10.96 21.27 5.70
N ARG A 223 -10.64 21.97 6.78
CA ARG A 223 -9.36 22.70 6.89
C ARG A 223 -8.18 21.75 6.82
N ALA A 224 -8.21 20.63 7.57
CA ALA A 224 -7.17 19.61 7.49
C ALA A 224 -6.98 19.08 6.05
N ILE A 225 -8.07 18.83 5.32
CA ILE A 225 -8.01 18.39 3.92
C ILE A 225 -7.38 19.45 3.02
N ILE A 226 -7.80 20.72 3.14
CA ILE A 226 -7.27 21.83 2.33
C ILE A 226 -5.79 22.01 2.59
N GLU A 227 -5.38 22.07 3.86
CA GLU A 227 -3.99 22.26 4.26
C GLU A 227 -3.11 21.07 3.83
N LYS A 228 -3.67 19.84 3.79
CA LYS A 228 -2.98 18.70 3.20
C LYS A 228 -2.76 18.86 1.69
N ILE A 229 -3.75 19.37 0.96
CA ILE A 229 -3.63 19.64 -0.48
C ILE A 229 -2.62 20.75 -0.74
N GLU A 230 -2.66 21.85 0.00
CA GLU A 230 -1.71 22.97 -0.12
C GLU A 230 -0.25 22.53 0.06
N ARG A 231 0.01 21.54 0.93
CA ARG A 231 1.36 20.99 1.10
C ARG A 231 1.86 20.21 -0.14
N LEU A 232 0.95 19.71 -0.98
CA LEU A 232 1.24 18.81 -2.09
C LEU A 232 1.04 19.45 -3.48
N ASN A 233 0.30 20.57 -3.57
CA ASN A 233 -0.17 21.13 -4.83
C ASN A 233 0.85 22.04 -5.56
N LEU A 234 2.11 22.14 -5.11
CA LEU A 234 3.10 23.05 -5.70
C LEU A 234 3.18 22.95 -7.24
N ILE A 235 3.19 21.72 -7.77
CA ILE A 235 3.25 21.49 -9.22
C ILE A 235 1.97 21.97 -9.91
N GLU A 236 0.80 21.71 -9.33
CA GLU A 236 -0.48 22.20 -9.85
C GLU A 236 -0.51 23.74 -9.87
N SER A 237 -0.13 24.37 -8.75
CA SER A 237 -0.06 25.82 -8.62
C SER A 237 0.89 26.45 -9.65
N LYS A 238 2.03 25.82 -9.92
CA LYS A 238 2.96 26.27 -10.99
C LYS A 238 2.38 26.12 -12.39
N ILE A 239 1.63 25.06 -12.66
CA ILE A 239 0.93 24.89 -13.93
C ILE A 239 -0.15 25.95 -14.10
N GLN A 240 -0.91 26.24 -13.03
CA GLN A 240 -1.93 27.28 -13.03
C GLN A 240 -1.33 28.66 -13.28
N GLU A 241 -0.20 29.00 -12.62
CA GLU A 241 0.56 30.23 -12.87
C GLU A 241 0.98 30.35 -14.35
N MET A 242 1.48 29.27 -14.96
CA MET A 242 1.84 29.26 -16.37
C MET A 242 0.64 29.46 -17.32
N ILE A 243 -0.55 29.01 -16.93
CA ILE A 243 -1.79 29.26 -17.68
C ILE A 243 -2.17 30.74 -17.59
N GLU A 244 -2.16 31.30 -16.38
CA GLU A 244 -2.50 32.71 -16.13
C GLU A 244 -1.55 33.68 -16.83
N GLN A 245 -0.27 33.34 -16.91
CA GLN A 245 0.75 34.10 -17.64
C GLN A 245 0.67 33.92 -19.16
N GLY A 246 -0.18 33.03 -19.67
CA GLY A 246 -0.31 32.73 -21.09
C GLY A 246 0.84 31.88 -21.67
N THR A 247 1.75 31.37 -20.83
CA THR A 247 2.80 30.43 -21.25
C THR A 247 2.17 29.10 -21.70
N LEU A 248 1.18 28.62 -20.94
CA LEU A 248 0.30 27.54 -21.36
C LEU A 248 -0.99 28.15 -21.91
N MET A 249 -1.12 28.11 -23.23
CA MET A 249 -2.28 28.69 -23.93
C MET A 249 -3.53 27.83 -23.72
N ILE A 250 -4.35 28.21 -22.74
CA ILE A 250 -5.65 27.61 -22.44
C ILE A 250 -6.70 28.74 -22.44
N ASP A 251 -7.63 28.67 -23.37
CA ASP A 251 -8.72 29.62 -23.49
C ASP A 251 -9.94 29.09 -22.70
N THR A 252 -10.43 29.85 -21.71
CA THR A 252 -11.60 29.48 -20.88
C THR A 252 -12.90 30.15 -21.33
N GLU A 253 -12.80 31.18 -22.17
CA GLU A 253 -13.93 31.96 -22.69
C GLU A 253 -13.88 32.08 -24.22
N GLY A 254 -15.01 32.39 -24.83
CA GLY A 254 -15.14 32.51 -26.28
C GLY A 254 -15.27 31.15 -26.98
N SER A 255 -15.03 31.14 -28.30
CA SER A 255 -15.09 29.91 -29.09
C SER A 255 -14.16 29.99 -30.30
N VAL A 256 -13.48 28.87 -30.61
CA VAL A 256 -12.57 28.75 -31.75
C VAL A 256 -12.86 27.43 -32.46
N VAL A 257 -13.06 27.50 -33.78
CA VAL A 257 -13.32 26.30 -34.60
C VAL A 257 -12.11 25.37 -34.59
N GLY A 258 -12.35 24.08 -34.34
CA GLY A 258 -11.30 23.06 -34.35
C GLY A 258 -10.42 23.08 -33.10
N GLN A 259 -10.87 23.68 -32.00
CA GLN A 259 -10.17 23.62 -30.71
C GLN A 259 -11.08 23.10 -29.61
N VAL A 260 -10.52 22.33 -28.69
CA VAL A 260 -11.20 21.86 -27.49
C VAL A 260 -10.21 21.73 -26.33
N ASN A 261 -10.67 22.03 -25.12
CA ASN A 261 -9.88 21.75 -23.91
C ASN A 261 -10.17 20.31 -23.47
N GLY A 262 -9.21 19.42 -23.70
CA GLY A 262 -9.17 18.11 -23.08
C GLY A 262 -8.83 18.21 -21.60
N LEU A 263 -9.25 17.23 -20.81
CA LEU A 263 -8.87 17.12 -19.40
C LEU A 263 -7.98 15.90 -19.22
N SER A 264 -6.78 16.13 -18.70
CA SER A 264 -5.82 15.10 -18.35
C SER A 264 -5.69 15.01 -16.83
N VAL A 265 -5.44 13.83 -16.29
CA VAL A 265 -5.15 13.66 -14.86
C VAL A 265 -3.67 13.38 -14.70
N TYR A 266 -3.00 14.21 -13.89
CA TYR A 266 -1.63 13.99 -13.46
C TYR A 266 -1.68 13.32 -12.10
N ASP A 267 -0.96 12.20 -11.97
CA ASP A 267 -0.84 11.47 -10.71
C ASP A 267 0.61 11.49 -10.26
N LEU A 268 0.88 12.16 -9.14
CA LEU A 268 2.20 12.26 -8.51
C LEU A 268 2.34 11.25 -7.36
N GLY A 269 1.41 10.31 -7.22
CA GLY A 269 1.37 9.32 -6.15
C GLY A 269 0.57 9.82 -4.95
N GLU A 270 1.07 10.83 -4.23
CA GLU A 270 0.39 11.37 -3.03
C GLU A 270 -0.71 12.39 -3.35
N TYR A 271 -0.63 12.99 -4.54
CA TYR A 271 -1.57 13.99 -5.01
C TYR A 271 -1.82 13.81 -6.50
N SER A 272 -3.08 13.86 -6.88
CA SER A 272 -3.49 13.81 -8.28
C SER A 272 -4.40 15.00 -8.58
N PHE A 273 -4.17 15.64 -9.72
CA PHE A 273 -4.91 16.83 -10.11
C PHE A 273 -5.23 16.82 -11.61
N GLY A 274 -6.28 17.54 -11.97
CA GLY A 274 -6.71 17.70 -13.35
C GLY A 274 -5.96 18.85 -14.00
N LYS A 275 -5.48 18.64 -15.23
CA LYS A 275 -4.87 19.68 -16.06
C LYS A 275 -5.63 19.83 -17.37
N PRO A 276 -6.12 21.04 -17.71
CA PRO A 276 -6.66 21.30 -19.03
C PRO A 276 -5.53 21.27 -20.08
N THR A 277 -5.82 20.67 -21.23
CA THR A 277 -4.89 20.55 -22.36
C THR A 277 -5.61 21.00 -23.62
N ARG A 278 -5.10 22.01 -24.32
CA ARG A 278 -5.68 22.47 -25.58
C ARG A 278 -5.36 21.48 -26.70
N ILE A 279 -6.40 20.90 -27.28
CA ILE A 279 -6.35 19.98 -28.41
C ILE A 279 -6.83 20.73 -29.65
N THR A 280 -6.11 20.61 -30.76
CA THR A 280 -6.45 21.25 -32.03
C THR A 280 -6.69 20.21 -33.12
N ALA A 281 -7.67 20.49 -33.99
CA ALA A 281 -7.98 19.69 -35.15
C ALA A 281 -8.03 20.61 -36.38
N LYS A 282 -7.29 20.23 -37.42
CA LYS A 282 -7.31 20.92 -38.72
C LYS A 282 -7.70 19.93 -39.81
N THR A 283 -8.46 20.43 -40.79
CA THR A 283 -8.89 19.65 -41.95
C THR A 283 -8.33 20.29 -43.21
N ALA A 284 -7.88 19.45 -44.14
CA ALA A 284 -7.38 19.85 -45.44
C ALA A 284 -7.69 18.73 -46.46
N ILE A 285 -7.78 19.09 -47.74
CA ILE A 285 -8.00 18.11 -48.81
C ILE A 285 -6.75 17.21 -48.92
N GLY A 286 -6.92 15.89 -48.82
CA GLY A 286 -5.82 14.95 -48.89
C GLY A 286 -6.24 13.48 -48.79
N ARG A 287 -5.29 12.57 -49.03
CA ARG A 287 -5.51 11.11 -48.98
C ARG A 287 -5.04 10.45 -47.69
N ALA A 288 -4.29 11.17 -46.84
CA ALA A 288 -3.67 10.63 -45.64
C ALA A 288 -4.68 10.22 -44.54
N GLY A 289 -5.93 10.68 -44.63
CA GLY A 289 -6.94 10.40 -43.60
C GLY A 289 -6.67 11.17 -42.31
N ILE A 290 -6.92 10.54 -41.16
CA ILE A 290 -6.70 11.14 -39.84
C ILE A 290 -5.24 10.96 -39.43
N ILE A 291 -4.59 12.08 -39.12
CA ILE A 291 -3.21 12.13 -38.66
C ILE A 291 -3.23 12.54 -37.18
N ASN A 292 -2.74 11.67 -36.30
CA ASN A 292 -2.48 12.03 -34.91
C ASN A 292 -1.01 12.45 -34.77
N ILE A 293 -0.79 13.75 -34.59
CA ILE A 293 0.55 14.34 -34.48
C ILE A 293 1.35 13.72 -33.33
N GLU A 294 0.72 13.47 -32.18
CA GLU A 294 1.41 12.87 -31.04
C GLU A 294 1.85 11.42 -31.30
N ARG A 295 1.13 10.69 -32.15
CA ARG A 295 1.54 9.34 -32.55
C ARG A 295 2.71 9.38 -33.51
N GLU A 296 2.65 10.26 -34.52
CA GLU A 296 3.75 10.40 -35.50
C GLU A 296 5.04 10.94 -34.86
N ALA A 297 4.93 11.61 -33.70
CA ALA A 297 6.05 12.10 -32.92
C ALA A 297 6.50 11.16 -31.78
N ASP A 298 5.95 9.93 -31.70
CA ASP A 298 6.25 8.94 -30.65
C ASP A 298 5.97 9.42 -29.21
N LEU A 299 5.05 10.36 -29.03
CA LEU A 299 4.62 10.88 -27.73
C LEU A 299 3.34 10.20 -27.20
N SER A 300 2.64 9.44 -28.04
CA SER A 300 1.37 8.76 -27.70
C SER A 300 1.55 7.33 -27.17
N GLY A 301 0.89 7.02 -26.05
CA GLY A 301 0.79 5.66 -25.51
C GLY A 301 -0.17 4.72 -26.28
N LYS A 302 -0.06 3.41 -26.03
CA LYS A 302 -0.84 2.36 -26.74
C LYS A 302 -2.36 2.55 -26.65
N THR A 303 -2.87 2.91 -25.47
CA THR A 303 -4.31 3.13 -25.25
C THR A 303 -4.83 4.34 -26.03
N HIS A 304 -4.06 5.44 -26.06
CA HIS A 304 -4.38 6.63 -26.83
C HIS A 304 -4.46 6.32 -28.33
N ASN A 305 -3.46 5.60 -28.85
CA ASN A 305 -3.42 5.16 -30.26
C ASN A 305 -4.63 4.32 -30.64
N LYS A 306 -5.06 3.40 -29.77
CA LYS A 306 -6.29 2.62 -29.98
C LYS A 306 -7.52 3.52 -30.06
N GLY A 307 -7.64 4.52 -29.20
CA GLY A 307 -8.75 5.49 -29.21
C GLY A 307 -8.87 6.24 -30.54
N VAL A 308 -7.74 6.73 -31.07
CA VAL A 308 -7.72 7.42 -32.37
C VAL A 308 -8.12 6.50 -33.52
N LEU A 309 -7.72 5.23 -33.49
CA LEU A 309 -8.14 4.24 -34.49
C LEU A 309 -9.65 3.98 -34.43
N ILE A 310 -10.24 3.92 -33.24
CA ILE A 310 -11.70 3.81 -33.05
C ILE A 310 -12.42 5.03 -33.63
N LEU A 311 -11.93 6.25 -33.30
CA LEU A 311 -12.47 7.49 -33.85
C LEU A 311 -12.40 7.50 -35.38
N SER A 312 -11.28 7.04 -35.94
CA SER A 312 -11.10 6.92 -37.39
C SER A 312 -12.10 5.96 -38.03
N GLY A 313 -12.38 4.84 -37.38
CA GLY A 313 -13.43 3.89 -37.80
C GLY A 313 -14.82 4.52 -37.77
N TYR A 314 -15.17 5.21 -36.67
CA TYR A 314 -16.45 5.89 -36.50
C TYR A 314 -16.69 6.99 -37.54
N LEU A 315 -15.69 7.83 -37.79
CA LEU A 315 -15.82 8.88 -38.80
C LEU A 315 -15.99 8.28 -40.20
N ARG A 316 -15.25 7.21 -40.54
CA ARG A 316 -15.41 6.53 -41.83
C ARG A 316 -16.79 5.89 -42.02
N SER A 317 -17.39 5.34 -40.97
CA SER A 317 -18.75 4.76 -41.07
C SER A 317 -19.81 5.85 -41.28
N ASN A 318 -19.71 6.97 -40.55
CA ASN A 318 -20.74 8.02 -40.60
C ASN A 318 -20.62 8.96 -41.80
N SER A 319 -19.42 9.16 -42.36
CA SER A 319 -19.24 10.01 -43.54
C SER A 319 -19.74 9.36 -44.83
N ARG A 320 -19.90 8.03 -44.87
CA ARG A 320 -20.44 7.32 -46.04
C ARG A 320 -21.95 7.52 -46.19
N SER A 321 -22.68 7.64 -45.09
CA SER A 321 -24.12 7.91 -45.07
C SER A 321 -24.53 9.29 -45.62
N TYR A 322 -23.59 10.23 -45.78
CA TYR A 322 -23.86 11.57 -46.34
C TYR A 322 -23.62 11.68 -47.85
N GLN A 323 -23.08 10.64 -48.51
CA GLN A 323 -22.88 10.64 -49.97
C GLN A 323 -24.00 9.91 -50.74
N GLU A 324 -24.97 9.30 -50.05
CA GLU A 324 -26.11 8.58 -50.65
C GLU A 324 -27.47 9.27 -50.37
N SER A 325 -27.48 10.57 -50.03
CA SER A 325 -28.68 11.41 -49.84
C SER A 325 -28.61 12.66 -50.71
#